data_AF-A0A7H9BRH4-F1
#
_entry.id   AF-A0A7H9BRH4-F1
#
_cell.length_a   1.000
_cell.length_b   1.000
_cell.length_c   1.000
_cell.angle_alpha   90.00
_cell.angle_beta   90.00
_cell.angle_gamma   90.00
#
_symmetry.space_group_name_H-M   'P 1'
#
loop_
_entity.id
_entity.type
_entity.pdbx_description
1 polymer ?
#
loop_
_entity_poly.entity_id
_entity_poly.type
_entity_poly.pdbx_seq_one_letter_code
_entity_poly.pdbx_strand_id
1 'polypeptide(L)' 'MRAMTWTALLTLMLTAACATTQSDSAVCAGTAEAARAHADALLIDGGPLSKRTGLALLDKRAAGCHP' A
#
# COMPACT_ATOMS: atom_id res chain seq x y z
N MET A 1 27.44 31.92 -8.38
CA MET A 1 26.89 31.51 -7.06
C MET A 1 25.36 31.35 -7.08
N ARG A 2 24.59 32.31 -7.64
CA ARG A 2 23.12 32.19 -7.74
C ARG A 2 22.60 30.97 -8.50
N ALA A 3 23.22 30.53 -9.60
CA ALA A 3 22.73 29.37 -10.36
C ALA A 3 22.83 28.03 -9.59
N MET A 4 23.80 27.92 -8.67
CA MET A 4 24.10 26.69 -7.95
C MET A 4 23.12 26.43 -6.80
N THR A 5 22.49 27.48 -6.26
CA THR A 5 21.45 27.37 -5.24
C THR A 5 20.12 26.91 -5.82
N TRP A 6 19.82 27.25 -7.08
CA TRP A 6 18.59 26.82 -7.75
C TRP A 6 18.60 25.34 -8.10
N THR A 7 19.72 24.81 -8.57
CA THR A 7 19.86 23.37 -8.84
C THR A 7 19.73 22.53 -7.57
N ALA A 8 20.30 22.99 -6.45
CA ALA A 8 20.18 22.32 -5.15
C ALA A 8 18.74 22.34 -4.59
N LEU A 9 17.99 23.42 -4.80
CA LEU A 9 16.58 23.48 -4.41
C LEU A 9 15.71 22.53 -5.23
N LEU A 10 15.99 22.43 -6.54
CA LEU A 10 15.25 21.55 -7.44
C LEU A 10 15.45 20.08 -7.06
N THR A 11 16.70 19.66 -6.80
CA THR A 11 16.98 18.28 -6.39
C THR A 11 16.32 17.93 -5.05
N LEU A 12 16.31 18.85 -4.07
CA LEU A 12 15.64 18.62 -2.80
C LEU A 12 14.12 18.40 -2.96
N MET A 13 13.46 19.20 -3.80
CA MET A 13 12.03 19.08 -4.10
C MET A 13 11.68 17.78 -4.83
N LEU A 14 12.51 17.33 -5.79
CA LEU A 14 12.28 16.08 -6.50
C LEU A 14 12.47 14.84 -5.60
N THR A 15 13.42 14.90 -4.66
CA THR A 15 13.64 13.77 -3.73
C THR A 15 12.58 13.66 -2.64
N ALA A 16 11.96 14.77 -2.24
CA ALA A 16 10.90 14.76 -1.23
C ALA A 16 9.58 14.17 -1.76
N ALA A 17 9.26 14.38 -3.04
CA ALA A 17 8.00 13.92 -3.64
C ALA A 17 7.92 12.40 -3.87
N CYS A 18 9.06 11.71 -3.98
CA CYS A 18 9.10 10.28 -4.27
C CYS A 18 8.81 9.40 -3.04
N ALA A 19 8.88 9.97 -1.83
CA ALA A 19 8.86 9.18 -0.60
C ALA A 19 7.48 9.05 0.07
N THR A 20 6.45 9.82 -0.36
CA THR A 20 5.23 9.99 0.46
C THR A 20 3.91 9.68 -0.25
N THR A 21 3.92 9.22 -1.51
CA THR A 21 2.65 8.89 -2.20
C THR A 21 2.33 7.42 -2.05
N GLN A 22 1.25 7.12 -1.30
CA GLN A 22 0.67 5.78 -1.32
C GLN A 22 0.05 5.53 -2.69
N SER A 23 0.33 4.37 -3.28
CA SER A 23 -0.23 3.98 -4.56
C SER A 23 -1.36 2.98 -4.34
N ASP A 24 -2.60 3.41 -4.50
CA ASP A 24 -3.78 2.55 -4.39
C ASP A 24 -3.69 1.34 -5.33
N SER A 25 -3.15 1.53 -6.54
CA SER A 25 -2.95 0.45 -7.50
C SER A 25 -1.89 -0.54 -7.03
N ALA A 26 -0.81 -0.09 -6.40
CA ALA A 26 0.20 -0.97 -5.81
C ALA A 26 -0.36 -1.75 -4.61
N VAL A 27 -1.13 -1.10 -3.73
CA VAL A 27 -1.78 -1.76 -2.59
C VAL A 27 -2.80 -2.80 -3.09
N CYS A 28 -3.62 -2.47 -4.08
CA CYS A 28 -4.55 -3.41 -4.68
C CYS A 28 -3.84 -4.61 -5.33
N ALA A 29 -2.76 -4.36 -6.09
CA ALA A 29 -1.99 -5.42 -6.72
C ALA A 29 -1.33 -6.34 -5.67
N GLY A 30 -0.69 -5.77 -4.65
CA GLY A 30 -0.01 -6.50 -3.58
C GLY A 30 -0.96 -7.28 -2.66
N THR A 31 -2.24 -6.92 -2.61
CA THR A 31 -3.25 -7.57 -1.76
C THR A 31 -4.22 -8.47 -2.54
N ALA A 32 -4.12 -8.53 -3.87
CA ALA A 32 -5.09 -9.21 -4.73
C ALA A 32 -5.29 -10.70 -4.37
N GLU A 33 -4.21 -11.43 -4.11
CA GLU A 33 -4.30 -12.85 -3.73
C GLU A 33 -5.00 -13.04 -2.38
N ALA A 34 -4.65 -12.22 -1.38
CA ALA A 34 -5.29 -12.27 -0.06
C ALA A 34 -6.78 -11.88 -0.14
N ALA A 35 -7.13 -10.96 -1.02
CA ALA A 35 -8.52 -10.58 -1.26
C ALA A 35 -9.33 -11.74 -1.85
N ARG A 36 -8.77 -12.48 -2.82
CA ARG A 36 -9.39 -13.70 -3.37
C ARG A 36 -9.55 -14.79 -2.32
N ALA A 37 -8.49 -15.08 -1.56
CA ALA A 37 -8.54 -16.06 -0.48
C ALA A 37 -9.58 -15.73 0.59
N HIS A 38 -9.78 -14.44 0.89
CA HIS A 38 -10.84 -14.00 1.79
C HIS A 38 -12.23 -14.15 1.18
N ALA A 39 -12.40 -13.79 -0.10
CA ALA A 39 -13.66 -13.99 -0.82
C ALA A 39 -14.07 -15.48 -0.87
N ASP A 40 -13.12 -16.38 -1.13
CA ASP A 40 -13.36 -17.82 -1.11
C ASP A 40 -13.77 -18.29 0.29
N ALA A 41 -13.09 -17.80 1.33
CA ALA A 41 -13.44 -18.14 2.72
C ALA A 41 -14.83 -17.63 3.13
N LEU A 42 -15.26 -16.46 2.63
CA LEU A 42 -16.62 -15.96 2.82
C LEU A 42 -17.67 -16.90 2.23
N LEU A 43 -17.38 -17.50 1.08
CA LEU A 43 -18.27 -18.48 0.44
C LEU A 43 -18.26 -19.84 1.13
N ILE A 44 -17.09 -20.27 1.64
CA ILE A 44 -16.93 -21.57 2.31
C ILE A 44 -17.63 -21.60 3.66
N ASP A 45 -17.35 -20.63 4.54
CA ASP A 45 -17.88 -20.65 5.89
C ASP A 45 -18.46 -19.32 6.39
N GLY A 46 -18.06 -18.18 5.82
CA GLY A 46 -18.45 -16.85 6.33
C GLY A 46 -18.09 -16.63 7.82
N GLY A 47 -17.25 -17.50 8.38
CA GLY A 47 -17.14 -17.78 9.79
C GLY A 47 -15.68 -17.77 10.24
N PRO A 48 -15.21 -18.76 11.01
CA PRO A 48 -13.84 -18.76 11.53
C PRO A 48 -12.75 -18.62 10.46
N LEU A 49 -12.88 -19.30 9.31
CA LEU A 49 -11.92 -19.17 8.21
C LEU A 49 -11.99 -17.79 7.59
N SER A 50 -13.20 -17.29 7.28
CA SER A 50 -13.39 -15.93 6.77
C SER A 50 -12.78 -14.86 7.69
N LYS A 51 -12.95 -15.00 9.01
CA LYS A 51 -12.33 -14.08 9.98
C LYS A 51 -10.80 -14.12 9.92
N ARG A 52 -10.20 -15.30 9.86
CA ARG A 52 -8.73 -15.45 9.77
C ARG A 52 -8.19 -14.85 8.48
N THR A 53 -8.83 -15.14 7.34
CA THR A 53 -8.39 -14.60 6.04
C THR A 53 -8.64 -13.10 5.93
N GLY A 54 -9.70 -12.59 6.57
CA GLY A 54 -10.01 -11.16 6.66
C GLY A 54 -8.94 -10.39 7.45
N LEU A 55 -8.53 -10.91 8.61
CA LEU A 55 -7.42 -10.32 9.38
C LEU A 55 -6.12 -10.28 8.56
N ALA A 56 -5.76 -11.39 7.91
CA ALA A 56 -4.58 -11.43 7.05
C ALA A 56 -4.63 -10.42 5.89
N LEU A 57 -5.82 -10.19 5.30
CA LEU A 57 -6.00 -9.17 4.27
C LEU A 57 -5.83 -7.74 4.82
N LEU A 58 -6.39 -7.47 6.01
CA LEU A 58 -6.28 -6.16 6.67
C LEU A 58 -4.82 -5.85 7.02
N ASP A 59 -4.08 -6.82 7.57
CA ASP A 59 -2.66 -6.66 7.89
C ASP A 59 -1.83 -6.31 6.66
N LYS A 60 -2.08 -6.99 5.53
CA LYS A 60 -1.40 -6.70 4.26
C LYS A 60 -1.74 -5.32 3.71
N ARG A 61 -2.99 -4.87 3.85
CA ARG A 61 -3.40 -3.51 3.45
C ARG A 61 -2.76 -2.46 4.35
N ALA A 62 -2.74 -2.68 5.66
CA ALA A 62 -2.11 -1.78 6.62
C ALA A 62 -0.61 -1.58 6.32
N ALA A 63 0.10 -2.64 5.94
CA ALA A 63 1.51 -2.54 5.53
C ALA A 63 1.75 -1.63 4.30
N GLY A 64 0.76 -1.53 3.40
CA GLY A 64 0.82 -0.65 2.23
C GLY A 64 0.28 0.76 2.48
N CYS A 65 -0.46 0.96 3.59
CA CYS A 65 -1.16 2.21 3.89
C CYS A 65 -0.44 3.10 4.93
N HIS A 66 0.86 2.94 5.13
CA HIS A 66 1.61 3.67 6.16
C HIS A 66 1.48 5.20 5.98
N PRO A 67 1.14 5.98 7.04
CA PRO A 67 1.04 7.45 6.97
C PRO A 67 2.33 8.11 6.50
#